data_AF-A0A0D7B8S7-F1
#
_entry.id   AF-A0A0D7B8S7-F1
#
_cell.length_a   1.000
_cell.length_b   1.000
_cell.length_c   1.000
_cell.angle_alpha   90.00
_cell.angle_beta   90.00
_cell.angle_gamma   90.00
#
_symmetry.space_group_name_H-M   'P 1'
#
loop_
_entity.id
_entity.type
_entity.pdbx_description
1 polymer ?
#
loop_
_entity_poly.entity_id
_entity_poly.type
_entity_poly.pdbx_seq_one_letter_code
_entity_poly.pdbx_strand_id
1 'polypeptide(L)'
;MAINVDEDTEFNDALRRYGIIGPKEEAPRTPSPPPSPTLEDVMHGMTSKEIRQLAESARDDDTERKINAFQRQRQAEERKADKKARFGRVYPIGRDDYTREVTEASAVDEQDDTEAKGTGVVCFLYKDGLPRSERTFSHIRALATKYPRTKFVSIVGDKCIPNLPDSRVPMIIIYRKGEIRNQIIAWGSDRERRQEGA
;
A
#
# COMPACT_ATOMS: atom_id res chain seq x y z
N MET A 1 -30.83 60.00 -14.04
CA MET A 1 -30.51 58.69 -13.45
C MET A 1 -30.63 57.66 -14.56
N ALA A 2 -29.57 56.89 -14.85
CA ALA A 2 -29.65 55.79 -15.81
C ALA A 2 -30.33 54.60 -15.12
N ILE A 3 -31.33 54.00 -15.78
CA ILE A 3 -32.06 52.83 -15.27
C ILE A 3 -31.17 51.61 -15.44
N ASN A 4 -30.93 50.88 -14.35
CA ASN A 4 -30.17 49.63 -14.37
C ASN A 4 -31.09 48.49 -14.84
N VAL A 5 -30.79 47.93 -16.01
CA VAL A 5 -31.65 46.97 -16.74
C VAL A 5 -31.66 45.58 -16.09
N ASP A 6 -30.62 45.28 -15.31
CA ASP A 6 -30.40 43.98 -14.68
C ASP A 6 -31.02 43.87 -13.28
N GLU A 7 -31.54 44.96 -12.72
CA GLU A 7 -32.20 44.95 -11.42
C GLU A 7 -33.56 44.24 -11.49
N ASP A 8 -33.84 43.36 -10.52
CA ASP A 8 -35.17 42.77 -10.32
C ASP A 8 -36.02 43.71 -9.48
N THR A 9 -36.63 44.68 -10.15
CA THR A 9 -37.65 45.55 -9.58
C THR A 9 -38.96 45.32 -10.31
N GLU A 10 -40.09 45.52 -9.61
CA GLU A 10 -41.43 45.43 -10.23
C GLU A 10 -41.57 46.36 -11.44
N PHE A 11 -40.84 47.48 -11.44
CA PHE A 11 -40.75 48.40 -12.55
C PHE A 11 -40.06 47.77 -13.77
N ASN A 12 -38.91 47.13 -13.58
CA ASN A 12 -38.18 46.45 -14.66
C ASN A 12 -38.95 45.25 -15.21
N ASP A 13 -39.67 44.52 -14.37
CA ASP A 13 -40.54 43.42 -14.80
C ASP A 13 -41.73 43.92 -15.63
N ALA A 14 -42.33 45.05 -15.25
CA ALA A 14 -43.33 45.70 -16.08
C ALA A 14 -42.74 46.09 -17.45
N LEU A 15 -41.54 46.67 -17.48
CA LEU A 15 -40.87 47.06 -18.73
C LEU A 15 -40.52 45.85 -19.62
N ARG A 16 -40.12 44.72 -19.04
CA ARG A 16 -39.91 43.45 -19.75
C ARG A 16 -41.23 42.93 -20.34
N ARG A 17 -42.34 43.03 -19.58
CA ARG A 17 -43.68 42.62 -20.02
C ARG A 17 -44.25 43.51 -21.14
N TYR A 18 -43.96 44.80 -21.13
CA TYR A 18 -44.32 45.74 -22.20
C TYR A 18 -43.36 45.71 -23.40
N GLY A 19 -42.32 44.86 -23.37
CA GLY A 19 -41.38 44.67 -24.48
C GLY A 19 -40.38 45.82 -24.66
N ILE A 20 -40.20 46.66 -23.65
CA ILE A 20 -39.27 47.80 -23.65
C ILE A 20 -37.86 47.34 -23.26
N ILE A 21 -37.75 46.30 -22.41
CA ILE A 21 -36.49 45.65 -22.00
C ILE A 21 -36.53 44.17 -22.44
N GLY A 22 -35.40 43.63 -22.89
CA GLY A 22 -35.28 42.23 -23.31
C GLY A 22 -35.48 41.21 -22.16
N PRO A 23 -35.77 39.94 -22.48
CA PRO A 23 -35.86 38.88 -21.48
C PRO A 23 -34.53 38.72 -20.74
N LYS A 24 -34.61 38.51 -19.42
CA LYS A 24 -33.44 38.33 -18.56
C LYS A 24 -32.70 37.06 -18.94
N GLU A 25 -31.38 37.15 -19.14
CA GLU A 25 -30.54 35.96 -19.36
C GLU A 25 -30.57 35.08 -18.10
N GLU A 26 -31.01 33.84 -18.23
CA GLU A 26 -30.95 32.87 -17.13
C GLU A 26 -29.49 32.57 -16.80
N ALA A 27 -29.11 32.73 -15.54
CA ALA A 27 -27.76 32.40 -15.11
C ALA A 27 -27.43 30.94 -15.46
N PRO A 28 -26.22 30.64 -15.95
CA PRO A 28 -25.83 29.29 -16.30
C PRO A 28 -25.99 28.38 -15.08
N ARG A 29 -26.69 27.25 -15.25
CA ARG A 29 -26.88 26.25 -14.18
C ARG A 29 -25.51 25.80 -13.69
N THR A 30 -25.14 26.17 -12.47
CA THR A 30 -23.96 25.64 -11.81
C THR A 30 -24.16 24.14 -11.58
N PRO A 31 -23.17 23.29 -11.93
CA PRO A 31 -23.27 21.86 -11.65
C PRO A 31 -23.36 21.64 -10.14
N SER A 32 -24.19 20.69 -9.72
CA SER A 32 -24.33 20.37 -8.29
C SER A 32 -23.01 19.89 -7.70
N PRO A 33 -22.69 20.27 -6.45
CA PRO A 33 -21.49 19.81 -5.77
C PRO A 33 -21.52 18.27 -5.58
N PRO A 34 -20.33 17.63 -5.53
CA PRO A 34 -20.25 16.19 -5.32
C PRO A 34 -20.85 15.79 -3.96
N PRO A 35 -21.33 14.53 -3.82
CA PRO A 35 -21.87 14.04 -2.56
C PRO A 35 -20.81 14.06 -1.46
N SER A 36 -21.23 14.35 -0.24
CA SER A 36 -20.36 14.28 0.93
C SER A 36 -19.87 12.84 1.18
N PRO A 37 -18.62 12.64 1.65
CA PRO A 37 -18.08 11.32 1.92
C PRO A 37 -18.90 10.60 3.00
N THR A 38 -18.98 9.27 2.90
CA THR A 38 -19.68 8.47 3.91
C THR A 38 -18.86 8.37 5.20
N LEU A 39 -19.53 8.02 6.31
CA LEU A 39 -18.87 7.79 7.60
C LEU A 39 -17.78 6.71 7.49
N GLU A 40 -18.00 5.69 6.66
CA GLU A 40 -17.05 4.60 6.40
C GLU A 40 -15.81 5.09 5.66
N ASP A 41 -15.98 5.92 4.61
CA ASP A 41 -14.87 6.50 3.84
C ASP A 41 -13.96 7.36 4.72
N VAL A 42 -14.56 8.15 5.61
CA VAL A 42 -13.84 9.00 6.55
C VAL A 42 -13.03 8.14 7.53
N MET A 43 -13.59 7.05 8.01
CA MET A 43 -12.93 6.15 8.97
C MET A 43 -11.78 5.33 8.36
N HIS A 44 -11.84 5.03 7.06
CA HIS A 44 -10.73 4.36 6.36
C HIS A 44 -9.44 5.19 6.35
N GLY A 45 -9.55 6.52 6.36
CA GLY A 45 -8.40 7.44 6.42
C GLY A 45 -7.83 7.68 7.82
N MET A 46 -8.52 7.22 8.88
CA MET A 46 -8.16 7.51 10.26
C MET A 46 -7.26 6.45 10.89
N THR A 47 -6.50 6.86 11.91
CA THR A 47 -5.76 5.97 12.79
C THR A 47 -6.69 5.24 13.78
N SER A 48 -6.23 4.13 14.34
CA SER A 48 -7.00 3.36 15.34
C SER A 48 -7.34 4.17 16.60
N LYS A 49 -6.55 5.19 16.94
CA LYS A 49 -6.80 6.12 18.05
C LYS A 49 -7.89 7.13 17.70
N GLU A 50 -7.86 7.72 16.51
CA GLU A 50 -8.87 8.68 16.04
C GLU A 50 -10.24 8.01 15.92
N ILE A 51 -10.31 6.78 15.42
CA ILE A 51 -11.57 6.01 15.35
C ILE A 51 -12.18 5.82 16.76
N ARG A 52 -11.34 5.57 17.77
CA ARG A 52 -11.80 5.41 19.16
C ARG A 52 -12.38 6.72 19.71
N GLN A 53 -11.68 7.83 19.48
CA GLN A 53 -12.14 9.14 19.89
C GLN A 53 -13.44 9.54 19.19
N LEU A 54 -13.59 9.18 17.91
CA LEU A 54 -14.81 9.41 17.14
C LEU A 54 -16.00 8.67 17.76
N ALA A 55 -15.81 7.43 18.20
CA ALA A 55 -16.85 6.65 18.90
C ALA A 55 -17.31 7.36 20.18
N GLU A 56 -16.35 7.83 21.01
CA GLU A 56 -16.65 8.53 22.27
C GLU A 56 -17.38 9.88 22.06
N SER A 57 -17.23 10.49 20.88
CA SER A 57 -17.90 11.75 20.50
C SER A 57 -19.19 11.58 19.70
N ALA A 58 -19.63 10.33 19.47
CA ALA A 58 -20.84 10.05 18.70
C ALA A 58 -22.08 10.66 19.38
N ARG A 59 -22.97 11.23 18.57
CA ARG A 59 -24.17 11.93 19.07
C ARG A 59 -25.33 11.00 19.40
N ASP A 60 -25.31 9.78 18.84
CA ASP A 60 -26.35 8.78 18.97
C ASP A 60 -25.76 7.37 19.09
N ASP A 61 -26.47 6.50 19.79
CA ASP A 61 -26.04 5.13 20.11
C ASP A 61 -25.84 4.26 18.85
N ASP A 62 -26.58 4.52 17.77
CA ASP A 62 -26.47 3.74 16.54
C ASP A 62 -25.18 4.06 15.78
N THR A 63 -24.80 5.34 15.72
CA THR A 63 -23.51 5.79 15.19
C THR A 63 -22.36 5.23 16.02
N GLU A 64 -22.45 5.28 17.35
CA GLU A 64 -21.44 4.70 18.23
C GLU A 64 -21.24 3.20 17.98
N ARG A 65 -22.33 2.44 17.84
CA ARG A 65 -22.29 1.00 17.53
C ARG A 65 -21.59 0.70 16.22
N LYS A 66 -21.86 1.48 15.17
CA LYS A 66 -21.20 1.32 13.85
C LYS A 66 -19.70 1.59 13.96
N ILE A 67 -19.30 2.65 14.65
CA ILE A 67 -17.88 3.00 14.80
C ILE A 67 -17.13 1.92 15.58
N ASN A 68 -17.71 1.45 16.69
CA ASN A 68 -17.17 0.36 17.49
C ASN A 68 -17.06 -0.96 16.71
N ALA A 69 -18.04 -1.27 15.86
CA ALA A 69 -18.01 -2.46 15.00
C ALA A 69 -16.84 -2.39 14.01
N PHE A 70 -16.65 -1.25 13.34
CA PHE A 70 -15.52 -1.03 12.43
C PHE A 70 -14.17 -1.14 13.16
N GLN A 71 -14.06 -0.55 14.34
CA GLN A 71 -12.84 -0.64 15.16
C GLN A 71 -12.51 -2.10 15.50
N ARG A 72 -13.50 -2.89 15.94
CA ARG A 72 -13.35 -4.32 16.24
C ARG A 72 -12.95 -5.12 15.01
N GLN A 73 -13.56 -4.84 13.86
CA GLN A 73 -13.22 -5.48 12.60
C GLN A 73 -11.76 -5.22 12.23
N ARG A 74 -11.32 -3.96 12.24
CA ARG A 74 -9.94 -3.59 11.94
C ARG A 74 -8.94 -4.25 12.90
N GLN A 75 -9.22 -4.25 14.20
CA GLN A 75 -8.37 -4.94 15.18
C GLN A 75 -8.31 -6.45 14.94
N ALA A 76 -9.40 -7.08 14.51
CA ALA A 76 -9.42 -8.49 14.18
C ALA A 76 -8.58 -8.79 12.92
N GLU A 77 -8.63 -7.90 11.92
CA GLU A 77 -7.80 -7.99 10.72
C GLU A 77 -6.31 -7.81 11.02
N GLU A 78 -5.95 -6.81 11.83
CA GLU A 78 -4.58 -6.58 12.31
C GLU A 78 -4.06 -7.81 13.07
N ARG A 79 -4.83 -8.35 14.02
CA ARG A 79 -4.46 -9.58 14.75
C ARG A 79 -4.30 -10.79 13.83
N LYS A 80 -5.12 -10.92 12.79
CA LYS A 80 -4.98 -11.99 11.79
C LYS A 80 -3.69 -11.80 10.97
N ALA A 81 -3.36 -10.57 10.60
CA ALA A 81 -2.10 -10.27 9.91
C ALA A 81 -0.88 -10.58 10.79
N ASP A 82 -0.93 -10.22 12.07
CA ASP A 82 0.13 -10.52 13.04
C ASP A 82 0.33 -12.02 13.24
N LYS A 83 -0.75 -12.81 13.29
CA LYS A 83 -0.66 -14.28 13.34
C LYS A 83 0.01 -14.87 12.09
N LYS A 84 -0.11 -14.20 10.94
CA LYS A 84 0.53 -14.59 9.67
C LYS A 84 1.96 -14.07 9.53
N ALA A 85 2.42 -13.21 10.44
CA ALA A 85 3.77 -12.66 10.50
C ALA A 85 4.78 -13.70 11.04
N ARG A 86 4.99 -14.79 10.28
CA ARG A 86 5.87 -15.92 10.66
C ARG A 86 7.36 -15.59 10.58
N PHE A 87 7.71 -14.58 9.80
CA PHE A 87 9.07 -14.10 9.58
C PHE A 87 9.21 -12.67 10.11
N GLY A 88 10.13 -11.88 9.56
CA GLY A 88 10.44 -10.54 10.10
C GLY A 88 11.93 -10.17 10.07
N ARG A 89 12.78 -11.12 9.64
CA ARG A 89 14.23 -10.96 9.52
C ARG A 89 14.77 -11.72 8.32
N VAL A 90 16.03 -11.48 8.02
CA VAL A 90 16.78 -12.20 6.97
C VAL A 90 17.48 -13.40 7.60
N TYR A 91 17.31 -14.58 7.01
CA TYR A 91 17.90 -15.83 7.49
C TYR A 91 19.12 -16.19 6.62
N PRO A 92 20.35 -16.21 7.16
CA PRO A 92 21.50 -16.69 6.42
C PRO A 92 21.43 -18.21 6.24
N ILE A 93 21.68 -18.70 5.02
CA ILE A 93 21.62 -20.13 4.69
C ILE A 93 22.88 -20.59 3.95
N GLY A 94 23.20 -21.88 4.07
CA GLY A 94 24.22 -22.55 3.28
C GLY A 94 23.68 -23.07 1.94
N ARG A 95 24.58 -23.60 1.09
CA ARG A 95 24.20 -24.24 -0.17
C ARG A 95 23.29 -25.44 0.06
N ASP A 96 23.62 -26.27 1.04
CA ASP A 96 22.91 -27.53 1.33
C ASP A 96 21.48 -27.28 1.81
N ASP A 97 21.23 -26.12 2.43
CA ASP A 97 19.92 -25.71 2.91
C ASP A 97 19.07 -25.04 1.82
N TYR A 98 19.62 -24.73 0.64
CA TYR A 98 18.93 -23.94 -0.38
C TYR A 98 17.57 -24.54 -0.77
N THR A 99 17.53 -25.85 -1.07
CA THR A 99 16.29 -26.52 -1.49
C THR A 99 15.23 -26.45 -0.40
N ARG A 100 15.58 -26.76 0.86
CA ARG A 100 14.66 -26.75 1.99
C ARG A 100 14.17 -25.34 2.30
N GLU A 101 15.11 -24.40 2.40
CA GLU A 101 14.83 -23.05 2.89
C GLU A 101 14.23 -22.12 1.84
N VAL A 102 14.39 -22.44 0.54
CA VAL A 102 13.90 -21.65 -0.58
C VAL A 102 12.78 -22.37 -1.32
N THR A 103 13.11 -23.48 -1.99
CA THR A 103 12.17 -24.18 -2.89
C THR A 103 11.01 -24.79 -2.12
N GLU A 104 11.31 -25.68 -1.17
CA GLU A 104 10.30 -26.37 -0.36
C GLU A 104 9.54 -25.40 0.53
N ALA A 105 10.26 -24.49 1.20
CA ALA A 105 9.63 -23.44 1.99
C ALA A 105 8.63 -22.61 1.19
N SER A 106 8.90 -22.34 -0.10
CA SER A 106 7.98 -21.59 -0.96
C SER A 106 6.75 -22.38 -1.41
N ALA A 107 6.80 -23.71 -1.34
CA ALA A 107 5.68 -24.61 -1.63
C ALA A 107 4.72 -24.77 -0.43
N VAL A 108 5.18 -24.47 0.78
CA VAL A 108 4.34 -24.54 1.98
C VAL A 108 3.26 -23.47 1.94
N ASP A 109 2.01 -23.90 2.01
CA ASP A 109 0.85 -23.02 2.14
C ASP A 109 0.68 -22.50 3.57
N GLU A 110 0.03 -21.35 3.69
CA GLU A 110 -0.39 -20.85 5.00
C GLU A 110 -1.66 -21.57 5.45
N GLN A 111 -1.75 -21.89 6.74
CA GLN A 111 -2.86 -22.68 7.32
C GLN A 111 -4.26 -22.10 7.04
N ASP A 112 -4.37 -20.79 6.75
CA ASP A 112 -5.62 -20.10 6.46
C ASP A 112 -5.73 -19.62 4.98
N ASP A 113 -4.86 -20.09 4.08
CA ASP A 113 -4.93 -19.71 2.66
C ASP A 113 -5.80 -20.71 1.89
N THR A 114 -7.04 -20.32 1.60
CA THR A 114 -8.00 -21.10 0.79
C THR A 114 -7.53 -21.37 -0.64
N GLU A 115 -6.58 -20.59 -1.14
CA GLU A 115 -6.12 -20.63 -2.54
C GLU A 115 -4.73 -21.27 -2.73
N ALA A 116 -4.20 -21.94 -1.69
CA ALA A 116 -2.91 -22.64 -1.71
C ALA A 116 -1.82 -21.82 -2.45
N LYS A 117 -1.59 -20.57 -2.02
CA LYS A 117 -0.76 -19.61 -2.76
C LYS A 117 0.74 -19.84 -2.59
N GLY A 118 1.16 -20.74 -1.71
CA GLY A 118 2.54 -20.91 -1.27
C GLY A 118 3.12 -19.69 -0.56
N THR A 119 4.13 -19.93 0.28
CA THR A 119 4.88 -18.87 0.96
C THR A 119 5.77 -18.13 -0.05
N GLY A 120 5.75 -16.80 -0.02
CA GLY A 120 6.71 -16.01 -0.81
C GLY A 120 8.10 -16.11 -0.18
N VAL A 121 9.11 -16.50 -0.97
CA VAL A 121 10.50 -16.55 -0.51
C VAL A 121 11.37 -15.67 -1.40
N VAL A 122 12.15 -14.78 -0.79
CA VAL A 122 13.11 -13.90 -1.44
C VAL A 122 14.52 -14.36 -1.07
N CYS A 123 15.25 -14.90 -2.04
CA CYS A 123 16.62 -15.36 -1.88
C CYS A 123 17.61 -14.29 -2.39
N PHE A 124 18.37 -13.73 -1.46
CA PHE A 124 19.35 -12.68 -1.73
C PHE A 124 20.77 -13.27 -1.82
N LEU A 125 21.33 -13.27 -3.02
CA LEU A 125 22.69 -13.68 -3.30
C LEU A 125 23.60 -12.45 -3.25
N TYR A 126 24.59 -12.50 -2.35
CA TYR A 126 25.50 -11.38 -2.08
C TYR A 126 26.96 -11.81 -2.10
N LYS A 127 27.86 -10.85 -2.15
CA LYS A 127 29.30 -11.06 -2.01
C LYS A 127 29.87 -10.00 -1.07
N ASP A 128 30.65 -10.45 -0.09
CA ASP A 128 31.33 -9.59 0.88
C ASP A 128 32.34 -8.67 0.17
N GLY A 129 32.51 -7.46 0.70
CA GLY A 129 33.43 -6.46 0.14
C GLY A 129 32.93 -5.76 -1.13
N LEU A 130 31.74 -6.09 -1.65
CA LEU A 130 31.08 -5.32 -2.71
C LEU A 130 30.11 -4.29 -2.09
N PRO A 131 30.34 -2.97 -2.24
CA PRO A 131 29.48 -1.94 -1.64
C PRO A 131 28.00 -2.06 -2.00
N ARG A 132 27.69 -2.49 -3.23
CA ARG A 132 26.30 -2.72 -3.68
C ARG A 132 25.63 -3.89 -2.96
N SER A 133 26.38 -4.94 -2.60
CA SER A 133 25.87 -6.05 -1.79
C SER A 133 25.48 -5.56 -0.40
N GLU A 134 26.37 -4.81 0.25
CA GLU A 134 26.17 -4.28 1.62
C GLU A 134 24.96 -3.34 1.68
N ARG A 135 24.87 -2.39 0.75
CA ARG A 135 23.71 -1.48 0.66
C ARG A 135 22.41 -2.23 0.42
N THR A 136 22.42 -3.20 -0.50
CA THR A 136 21.22 -4.01 -0.78
C THR A 136 20.83 -4.83 0.44
N PHE A 137 21.79 -5.32 1.23
CA PHE A 137 21.51 -6.03 2.48
C PHE A 137 20.67 -5.17 3.44
N SER A 138 21.01 -3.89 3.62
CA SER A 138 20.22 -2.96 4.44
C SER A 138 18.78 -2.81 3.92
N HIS A 139 18.59 -2.77 2.61
CA HIS A 139 17.26 -2.75 1.99
C HIS A 139 16.48 -4.03 2.27
N ILE A 140 17.10 -5.19 2.05
CA ILE A 140 16.49 -6.50 2.29
C ILE A 140 16.11 -6.65 3.78
N ARG A 141 16.93 -6.17 4.73
CA ARG A 141 16.59 -6.19 6.16
C ARG A 141 15.34 -5.39 6.48
N ALA A 142 15.24 -4.16 5.98
CA ALA A 142 14.04 -3.35 6.23
C ALA A 142 12.79 -3.96 5.59
N LEU A 143 12.92 -4.52 4.38
CA LEU A 143 11.81 -5.23 3.73
C LEU A 143 11.39 -6.46 4.52
N ALA A 144 12.34 -7.21 5.10
CA ALA A 144 12.01 -8.36 5.94
C ALA A 144 11.19 -7.96 7.17
N THR A 145 11.53 -6.84 7.82
CA THR A 145 10.75 -6.30 8.95
C THR A 145 9.39 -5.78 8.50
N LYS A 146 9.30 -5.12 7.34
CA LYS A 146 8.04 -4.57 6.81
C LYS A 146 7.08 -5.64 6.31
N TYR A 147 7.59 -6.76 5.80
CA TYR A 147 6.81 -7.85 5.20
C TYR A 147 7.06 -9.19 5.91
N PRO A 148 6.63 -9.34 7.17
CA PRO A 148 6.93 -10.53 7.97
C PRO A 148 6.18 -11.79 7.51
N ARG A 149 5.28 -11.69 6.54
CA ARG A 149 4.65 -12.84 5.85
C ARG A 149 5.59 -13.47 4.81
N THR A 150 6.55 -12.71 4.29
CA THR A 150 7.52 -13.17 3.28
C THR A 150 8.79 -13.64 3.96
N LYS A 151 9.30 -14.80 3.53
CA LYS A 151 10.57 -15.31 4.00
C LYS A 151 11.71 -14.66 3.22
N PHE A 152 12.64 -14.03 3.93
CA PHE A 152 13.84 -13.48 3.32
C PHE A 152 15.04 -14.32 3.74
N VAL A 153 15.82 -14.82 2.77
CA VAL A 153 17.05 -15.56 3.05
C VAL A 153 18.23 -14.91 2.36
N SER A 154 19.43 -15.09 2.89
CA SER A 154 20.67 -14.60 2.31
C SER A 154 21.70 -15.72 2.16
N ILE A 155 22.40 -15.76 1.04
CA ILE A 155 23.45 -16.74 0.77
C ILE A 155 24.61 -16.06 0.03
N VAL A 156 25.84 -16.47 0.33
CA VAL A 156 27.01 -16.01 -0.43
C VAL A 156 26.91 -16.54 -1.86
N GLY A 157 26.98 -15.64 -2.84
CA GLY A 157 26.73 -15.92 -4.25
C GLY A 157 27.54 -17.11 -4.77
N ASP A 158 28.85 -17.12 -4.50
CA ASP A 158 29.77 -18.18 -4.94
C ASP A 158 29.48 -19.55 -4.27
N LYS A 159 28.87 -19.56 -3.07
CA LYS A 159 28.44 -20.80 -2.42
C LYS A 159 27.18 -21.37 -3.11
N CYS A 160 26.31 -20.50 -3.60
CA CYS A 160 25.06 -20.88 -4.27
C CYS A 160 25.28 -21.25 -5.75
N ILE A 161 26.06 -20.47 -6.48
CA ILE A 161 26.32 -20.62 -7.91
C ILE A 161 27.85 -20.57 -8.09
N PRO A 162 28.50 -21.68 -8.47
CA PRO A 162 29.94 -21.69 -8.69
C PRO A 162 30.34 -20.67 -9.76
N ASN A 163 31.41 -19.91 -9.49
CA ASN A 163 31.95 -18.88 -10.39
C ASN A 163 30.92 -17.80 -10.79
N LEU A 164 30.09 -17.34 -9.84
CA LEU A 164 29.11 -16.28 -10.11
C LEU A 164 29.85 -14.96 -10.40
N PRO A 165 29.71 -14.36 -11.59
CA PRO A 165 30.41 -13.12 -11.90
C PRO A 165 29.93 -11.98 -10.99
N ASP A 166 30.88 -11.21 -10.46
CA ASP A 166 30.58 -10.07 -9.59
C ASP A 166 29.59 -9.13 -10.26
N SER A 167 29.69 -8.90 -11.57
CA SER A 167 28.77 -8.06 -12.34
C SER A 167 27.29 -8.38 -12.10
N ARG A 168 26.93 -9.64 -11.81
CA ARG A 168 25.55 -10.10 -11.54
C ARG A 168 25.11 -9.96 -10.08
N VAL A 169 26.03 -9.71 -9.15
CA VAL A 169 25.78 -9.58 -7.71
C VAL A 169 25.56 -8.10 -7.35
N PRO A 170 24.62 -7.73 -6.47
CA PRO A 170 23.67 -8.61 -5.81
C PRO A 170 22.60 -9.11 -6.76
N MET A 171 22.19 -10.36 -6.53
CA MET A 171 21.10 -11.02 -7.24
C MET A 171 19.97 -11.34 -6.26
N ILE A 172 18.74 -11.11 -6.66
CA ILE A 172 17.54 -11.40 -5.88
C ILE A 172 16.70 -12.37 -6.69
N ILE A 173 16.41 -13.55 -6.13
CA ILE A 173 15.56 -14.56 -6.77
C ILE A 173 14.30 -14.72 -5.93
N ILE A 174 13.14 -14.59 -6.56
CA ILE A 174 11.84 -14.65 -5.89
C ILE A 174 11.18 -15.99 -6.22
N TYR A 175 10.85 -16.76 -5.19
CA TYR A 175 10.18 -18.04 -5.28
C TYR A 175 8.75 -17.98 -4.74
N ARG A 176 7.88 -18.78 -5.36
CA ARG A 176 6.52 -19.02 -4.88
C ARG A 176 5.95 -20.31 -5.47
N LYS A 177 5.40 -21.17 -4.62
CA LYS A 177 4.90 -22.52 -4.97
C LYS A 177 5.98 -23.46 -5.52
N GLY A 178 7.20 -23.38 -5.01
CA GLY A 178 8.33 -24.18 -5.49
C GLY A 178 8.97 -23.67 -6.79
N GLU A 179 8.44 -22.60 -7.38
CA GLU A 179 8.88 -22.07 -8.68
C GLU A 179 9.50 -20.69 -8.56
N ILE A 180 10.47 -20.39 -9.44
CA ILE A 180 11.00 -19.04 -9.61
C ILE A 180 9.93 -18.18 -10.29
N ARG A 181 9.55 -17.07 -9.64
CA ARG A 181 8.62 -16.08 -10.18
C ARG A 181 9.33 -14.92 -10.85
N ASN A 182 10.47 -14.53 -10.32
CA ASN A 182 11.25 -13.44 -10.88
C ASN A 182 12.72 -13.55 -10.44
N GLN A 183 13.61 -12.98 -11.24
CA GLN A 183 15.03 -12.87 -10.94
C GLN A 183 15.52 -11.47 -11.32
N ILE A 184 16.15 -10.82 -10.36
CA ILE A 184 16.76 -9.51 -10.51
C ILE A 184 18.27 -9.69 -10.37
N ILE A 185 19.02 -9.19 -11.34
CA ILE A 185 20.48 -9.26 -11.35
C ILE A 185 21.08 -7.86 -11.22
N ALA A 186 22.29 -7.78 -10.67
CA ALA A 186 23.06 -6.54 -10.58
C ALA A 186 22.30 -5.38 -9.91
N TRP A 187 21.49 -5.66 -8.87
CA TRP A 187 20.65 -4.62 -8.27
C TRP A 187 21.49 -3.45 -7.73
N GLY A 188 21.14 -2.24 -8.17
CA GLY A 188 21.87 -1.02 -7.79
C GLY A 188 23.21 -0.83 -8.52
N SER A 189 23.45 -1.53 -9.63
CA SER A 189 24.60 -1.26 -10.52
C SER A 189 24.37 -0.05 -11.44
N ASP A 190 23.12 0.20 -11.83
CA ASP A 190 22.71 1.27 -12.75
C ASP A 190 22.73 2.65 -12.09
N ARG A 191 22.26 2.70 -10.84
CA ARG A 191 22.24 3.89 -10.00
C ARG A 191 22.19 3.49 -8.54
N GLU A 192 22.64 4.40 -7.68
CA GLU A 192 22.42 4.24 -6.24
C GLU A 192 20.93 4.29 -5.92
N ARG A 193 20.46 3.33 -5.12
CA ARG A 193 19.08 3.27 -4.66
C ARG A 193 19.06 3.62 -3.18
N ARG A 194 18.09 4.45 -2.78
CA ARG A 194 17.88 4.88 -1.39
C ARG A 194 16.57 4.29 -0.88
N GLN A 195 16.50 4.07 0.42
CA GLN A 195 15.24 3.78 1.09
C GLN A 195 14.40 5.06 1.14
N GLU A 196 13.14 4.98 0.73
CA GLU A 196 12.18 6.03 1.01
C GLU A 196 11.86 6.03 2.51
N GLY A 197 12.05 7.18 3.16
CA GLY A 197 11.74 7.36 4.59
C GLY A 197 12.79 6.87 5.58
N ALA A 198 14.06 6.75 5.16
CA ALA A 198 15.20 6.56 6.06
C ALA A 198 15.90 7.89 6.38
#